data_AF-A0A356TFW4-F1
#
_entry.id   AF-A0A356TFW4-F1
#
_cell.length_a   1.000
_cell.length_b   1.000
_cell.length_c   1.000
_cell.angle_alpha   90.00
_cell.angle_beta   90.00
_cell.angle_gamma   90.00
#
_symmetry.space_group_name_H-M   'P 1'
#
loop_
_entity.id
_entity.type
_entity.pdbx_description
1 polymer ?
#
loop_
_entity_poly.entity_id
_entity_poly.type
_entity_poly.pdbx_seq_one_letter_code
_entity_poly.pdbx_strand_id
1 'polypeptide(L)'
;MSRLAPAHDLVDVARQIQQADRTIGTVVTSKLDVIAKQIRLLQEEARGILEGARRDLDLHRAECSFSKRAGGLYHLYERPDETLYFSMLSPDDWRGSPPHAFRGSYRLEADQSWTPADDIDGEARRPEDVVRALLEPPPEG
;
A
#
# COMPACT_ATOMS: atom_id res chain seq x y z
N MET A 1 27.70 -6.24 -69.34
CA MET A 1 26.70 -5.22 -68.98
C MET A 1 26.56 -5.17 -67.48
N SER A 2 27.30 -4.27 -66.84
CA SER A 2 27.32 -4.05 -65.39
C SER A 2 27.43 -2.53 -65.20
N ARG A 3 26.63 -1.95 -64.28
CA ARG A 3 26.78 -0.61 -63.62
C ARG A 3 25.47 0.11 -63.23
N LEU A 4 24.33 -0.57 -63.09
CA LEU A 4 23.09 0.04 -62.57
C LEU A 4 22.54 -0.69 -61.33
N ALA A 5 23.36 -0.80 -60.28
CA ALA A 5 22.89 -0.85 -58.89
C ALA A 5 24.10 -0.55 -58.00
N PRO A 6 24.16 0.63 -57.34
CA PRO A 6 24.14 0.57 -55.87
C PRO A 6 23.64 1.83 -55.12
N ALA A 7 23.26 2.94 -55.79
CA ALA A 7 23.00 4.20 -55.07
C ALA A 7 21.58 4.28 -54.47
N HIS A 8 20.57 3.74 -55.15
CA HIS A 8 19.19 3.72 -54.65
C HIS A 8 19.05 2.75 -53.47
N ASP A 9 19.71 1.59 -53.55
CA ASP A 9 19.72 0.55 -52.52
C ASP A 9 20.34 1.05 -51.19
N LEU A 10 21.49 1.74 -51.24
CA LEU A 10 22.10 2.31 -50.02
C LEU A 10 21.22 3.38 -49.34
N VAL A 11 20.51 4.20 -50.13
CA VAL A 11 19.58 5.20 -49.59
C VAL A 11 18.34 4.53 -48.97
N ASP A 12 17.85 3.45 -49.58
CA ASP A 12 16.72 2.69 -49.04
C ASP A 12 17.10 1.93 -47.76
N VAL A 13 18.30 1.33 -47.71
CA VAL A 13 18.87 0.73 -46.50
C VAL A 13 19.03 1.77 -45.40
N ALA A 14 19.57 2.96 -45.70
CA ALA A 14 19.69 4.04 -44.72
C ALA A 14 18.32 4.50 -44.18
N ARG A 15 17.30 4.57 -45.05
CA ARG A 15 15.92 4.90 -44.65
C ARG A 15 15.32 3.82 -43.74
N GLN A 16 15.58 2.54 -44.03
CA GLN A 16 15.13 1.41 -43.20
C GLN A 16 15.78 1.44 -41.81
N ILE A 17 17.09 1.67 -41.74
CA ILE A 17 17.81 1.80 -40.46
C ILE A 17 17.23 2.96 -39.64
N GLN A 18 17.04 4.13 -40.26
CA GLN A 18 16.46 5.29 -39.58
C GLN A 18 15.05 5.02 -39.05
N GLN A 19 14.23 4.27 -39.80
CA GLN A 19 12.89 3.90 -39.36
C GLN A 19 12.92 2.88 -38.21
N ALA A 20 13.85 1.93 -38.25
CA ALA A 20 14.06 0.96 -37.17
C ALA A 20 14.48 1.68 -35.88
N ASP A 21 15.44 2.61 -35.95
CA ASP A 21 15.91 3.38 -34.79
C ASP A 21 14.77 4.17 -34.13
N ARG A 22 13.93 4.84 -34.92
CA ARG A 22 12.75 5.58 -34.41
C ARG A 22 11.75 4.65 -33.72
N THR A 23 11.49 3.50 -34.32
CA THR A 23 10.54 2.51 -33.79
C THR A 23 11.08 1.92 -32.48
N ILE A 24 12.36 1.55 -32.45
CA ILE A 24 13.04 1.05 -31.25
C ILE A 24 13.01 2.12 -30.16
N GLY A 25 13.34 3.37 -30.47
CA GLY A 25 13.28 4.47 -29.52
C GLY A 25 11.89 4.61 -28.89
N THR A 26 10.83 4.58 -29.71
CA THR A 26 9.44 4.63 -29.23
C THR A 26 9.10 3.46 -28.32
N VAL A 27 9.47 2.23 -28.71
CA VAL A 27 9.23 1.02 -27.91
C VAL A 27 9.99 1.07 -26.58
N VAL A 28 11.24 1.53 -26.59
CA VAL A 28 12.06 1.67 -25.38
C VAL A 28 11.43 2.69 -24.44
N THR A 29 11.03 3.86 -24.93
CA THR A 29 10.34 4.87 -24.12
C THR A 29 9.08 4.30 -23.47
N SER A 30 8.20 3.65 -24.23
CA SER A 30 6.98 3.05 -23.69
C SER A 30 7.27 1.97 -22.63
N LYS A 31 8.31 1.16 -22.81
CA LYS A 31 8.71 0.14 -21.81
C LYS A 31 9.26 0.79 -20.54
N LEU A 32 10.07 1.84 -20.67
CA LEU A 32 10.58 2.60 -19.52
C LEU A 32 9.45 3.30 -18.77
N ASP A 33 8.42 3.80 -19.45
CA ASP A 33 7.24 4.38 -18.81
C ASP A 33 6.47 3.36 -17.96
N VAL A 34 6.34 2.12 -18.45
CA VAL A 34 5.73 1.02 -17.67
C VAL A 34 6.55 0.72 -16.42
N ILE A 35 7.88 0.62 -16.54
CA ILE A 35 8.77 0.39 -15.40
C ILE A 35 8.68 1.54 -14.39
N ALA A 36 8.66 2.79 -14.87
CA ALA A 36 8.52 3.96 -13.99
C ALA A 36 7.20 3.95 -13.21
N LYS A 37 6.09 3.53 -13.84
CA LYS A 37 4.81 3.34 -13.15
C LYS A 37 4.89 2.26 -12.07
N GLN A 38 5.49 1.12 -12.39
CA GLN A 38 5.67 0.03 -11.42
C GLN A 38 6.52 0.45 -10.22
N ILE A 39 7.61 1.19 -10.45
CA ILE A 39 8.44 1.73 -9.36
C ILE A 39 7.63 2.66 -8.45
N ARG A 40 6.76 3.51 -9.00
CA ARG A 40 5.91 4.40 -8.19
C ARG A 40 4.96 3.62 -7.30
N LEU A 41 4.32 2.57 -7.83
CA LEU A 41 3.46 1.68 -7.04
C LEU A 41 4.22 1.00 -5.90
N LEU A 42 5.41 0.47 -6.17
CA LEU A 42 6.27 -0.12 -5.13
C LEU A 42 6.68 0.90 -4.06
N GLN A 43 6.93 2.16 -4.45
CA GLN A 43 7.24 3.23 -3.51
C GLN A 43 6.03 3.56 -2.62
N GLU A 44 4.81 3.57 -3.16
CA GLU A 44 3.58 3.79 -2.40
C GLU A 44 3.33 2.64 -1.42
N GLU A 45 3.49 1.40 -1.85
CA GLU A 45 3.40 0.22 -1.00
C GLU A 45 4.43 0.27 0.15
N ALA A 46 5.68 0.60 -0.16
CA ALA A 46 6.72 0.75 0.85
C ALA A 46 6.40 1.85 1.87
N ARG A 47 5.81 2.98 1.44
CA ARG A 47 5.36 4.03 2.36
C ARG A 47 4.26 3.52 3.29
N GLY A 48 3.27 2.80 2.76
CA GLY A 48 2.21 2.21 3.57
C GLY A 48 2.73 1.23 4.62
N ILE A 49 3.71 0.39 4.26
CA ILE A 49 4.38 -0.53 5.20
C ILE A 49 5.07 0.25 6.32
N LEU A 50 5.82 1.30 5.98
CA LEU A 50 6.53 2.12 6.98
C LEU A 50 5.58 2.88 7.91
N GLU A 51 4.48 3.41 7.38
CA GLU A 51 3.44 4.09 8.16
C GLU A 51 2.73 3.10 9.10
N GLY A 52 2.43 1.89 8.63
CA GLY A 52 1.89 0.80 9.45
C GLY A 52 2.83 0.45 10.60
N ALA A 53 4.10 0.17 10.29
CA ALA A 53 5.10 -0.15 11.32
C ALA A 53 5.28 1.01 12.33
N ARG A 54 5.22 2.27 11.87
CA ARG A 54 5.33 3.42 12.76
C ARG A 54 4.15 3.49 13.73
N ARG A 55 2.93 3.31 13.24
CA ARG A 55 1.72 3.26 14.06
C ARG A 55 1.78 2.13 15.09
N ASP A 56 2.20 0.94 14.67
CA ASP A 56 2.33 -0.21 15.58
C ASP A 56 3.34 0.07 16.70
N LEU A 57 4.49 0.67 16.36
CA LEU A 57 5.50 1.05 17.35
C LEU A 57 4.99 2.11 18.33
N ASP A 58 4.24 3.11 17.85
CA ASP A 58 3.68 4.16 18.70
C ASP A 58 2.59 3.60 19.64
N LEU A 59 1.76 2.66 19.18
CA LEU A 59 0.81 1.92 20.02
C LEU A 59 1.53 1.03 21.06
N HIS A 60 2.62 0.37 20.66
CA HIS A 60 3.43 -0.41 21.62
C HIS A 60 4.02 0.47 22.73
N ARG A 61 4.43 1.70 22.39
CA ARG A 61 4.96 2.70 23.34
C ARG A 61 3.92 3.29 24.28
N ALA A 62 2.63 3.26 23.93
CA ALA A 62 1.58 3.73 24.82
C ALA A 62 1.62 3.00 26.18
N GLU A 63 1.46 3.76 27.26
CA GLU A 63 1.54 3.27 28.62
C GLU A 63 0.51 2.17 28.88
N CYS A 64 0.85 1.22 29.74
CA CYS A 64 -0.01 0.08 30.00
C CYS A 64 0.27 -0.47 31.39
N SER A 65 -0.77 -0.62 32.22
CA SER A 65 -0.67 -1.17 33.58
C SER A 65 -0.79 -2.69 33.62
N PHE A 66 -0.94 -3.34 32.47
CA PHE A 66 -1.09 -4.78 32.31
C PHE A 66 -0.21 -5.33 31.19
N SER A 67 0.01 -6.64 31.17
CA SER A 67 0.72 -7.30 30.08
C SER A 67 -0.21 -7.49 28.87
N LYS A 68 0.14 -6.89 27.74
CA LYS A 68 -0.56 -7.06 26.46
C LYS A 68 -0.39 -8.51 25.96
N ARG A 69 -1.46 -9.13 25.48
CA ARG A 69 -1.49 -10.50 24.95
C ARG A 69 -2.11 -10.49 23.56
N ALA A 70 -1.55 -11.28 22.65
CA ALA A 70 -2.11 -11.47 21.32
C ALA A 70 -3.57 -11.96 21.41
N GLY A 71 -4.42 -11.47 20.51
CA GLY A 71 -5.87 -11.66 20.49
C GLY A 71 -6.63 -10.75 21.46
N GLY A 72 -5.95 -10.02 22.35
CA GLY A 72 -6.57 -9.09 23.28
C GLY A 72 -7.05 -7.82 22.59
N LEU A 73 -8.26 -7.37 22.92
CA LEU A 73 -8.82 -6.08 22.54
C LEU A 73 -8.50 -5.05 23.62
N TYR A 74 -7.96 -3.90 23.21
CA TYR A 74 -7.50 -2.84 24.09
C TYR A 74 -8.00 -1.48 23.60
N HIS A 75 -8.25 -0.58 24.55
CA HIS A 75 -8.85 0.73 24.30
C HIS A 75 -7.84 1.82 24.63
N LEU A 76 -7.49 2.63 23.63
CA LEU A 76 -6.51 3.70 23.73
C LEU A 76 -7.19 4.99 24.20
N TYR A 77 -6.59 5.63 25.19
CA TYR A 77 -7.03 6.90 25.74
C TYR A 77 -5.85 7.88 25.82
N GLU A 78 -6.18 9.17 25.84
CA GLU A 78 -5.20 10.26 25.93
C GLU A 78 -5.49 11.16 27.14
N ARG A 79 -4.48 11.31 27.98
CA ARG A 79 -4.52 12.20 29.14
C ARG A 79 -4.41 13.67 28.72
N PRO A 80 -4.73 14.64 29.60
CA PRO A 80 -4.56 16.07 29.30
C PRO A 80 -3.12 16.51 28.98
N ASP A 81 -2.13 15.70 29.35
CA ASP A 81 -0.71 15.91 29.05
C ASP A 81 -0.24 15.22 27.75
N GLU A 82 -1.19 14.82 26.90
CA GLU A 82 -0.97 14.12 25.61
C GLU A 82 -0.40 12.70 25.76
N THR A 83 -0.28 12.17 26.98
CA THR A 83 0.19 10.79 27.20
C THR A 83 -0.89 9.79 26.77
N LEU A 84 -0.51 8.89 25.87
CA LEU A 84 -1.34 7.78 25.43
C LEU A 84 -1.19 6.57 26.36
N TYR A 85 -2.31 5.96 26.72
CA TYR A 85 -2.33 4.73 27.50
C TYR A 85 -3.45 3.77 27.08
N PHE A 86 -3.21 2.49 27.28
CA PHE A 86 -4.20 1.44 27.05
C PHE A 86 -4.97 1.06 28.32
N SER A 87 -6.25 0.75 28.11
CA SER A 87 -7.16 0.17 29.10
C SER A 87 -7.83 -1.07 28.53
N MET A 88 -8.26 -1.98 29.40
CA MET A 88 -9.17 -3.08 29.03
C MET A 88 -10.65 -2.66 29.02
N LEU A 89 -10.96 -1.46 29.50
CA LEU A 89 -12.34 -0.95 29.60
C LEU A 89 -12.63 0.00 28.43
N SER A 90 -13.68 -0.33 27.68
CA SER A 90 -14.25 0.49 26.60
C SER A 90 -14.98 1.71 27.15
N PRO A 91 -15.28 2.73 26.32
CA PRO A 91 -16.11 3.87 26.75
C PRO A 91 -17.47 3.46 27.33
N ASP A 92 -18.05 2.37 26.83
CA ASP A 92 -19.33 1.84 27.30
C ASP A 92 -19.22 1.19 28.67
N ASP A 93 -18.09 0.53 28.99
CA ASP A 93 -17.82 0.01 30.33
C ASP A 93 -17.74 1.15 31.37
N TRP A 94 -17.35 2.35 30.94
CA TRP A 94 -17.40 3.58 31.73
C TRP A 94 -18.77 4.27 31.73
N ARG A 95 -19.82 3.59 31.24
CA ARG A 95 -21.18 4.14 31.09
C ARG A 95 -21.20 5.41 30.25
N GLY A 96 -20.33 5.50 29.24
CA GLY A 96 -20.19 6.65 28.34
C GLY A 96 -19.41 7.83 28.93
N SER A 97 -18.88 7.72 30.15
CA SER A 97 -18.07 8.77 30.80
C SER A 97 -16.67 8.27 31.15
N PRO A 98 -15.82 7.95 30.15
CA PRO A 98 -14.43 7.57 30.43
C PRO A 98 -13.66 8.72 31.08
N PRO A 99 -12.62 8.43 31.87
CA PRO A 99 -11.84 9.46 32.56
C PRO A 99 -11.06 10.39 31.61
N HIS A 100 -10.79 9.94 30.38
CA HIS A 100 -9.93 10.61 29.41
C HIS A 100 -10.46 10.46 27.98
N ALA A 101 -9.92 11.24 27.05
CA ALA A 101 -10.36 11.24 25.65
C ALA A 101 -10.10 9.87 25.01
N PHE A 102 -11.13 9.26 24.44
CA PHE A 102 -11.02 8.01 23.71
C PHE A 102 -10.40 8.23 22.33
N ARG A 103 -9.40 7.42 21.98
CA ARG A 103 -8.66 7.52 20.70
C ARG A 103 -8.90 6.36 19.76
N GLY A 104 -9.36 5.22 20.27
CA GLY A 104 -9.70 4.06 19.44
C GLY A 104 -9.59 2.74 20.19
N SER A 105 -10.09 1.69 19.57
CA SER A 105 -9.95 0.30 20.05
C SER A 105 -9.08 -0.47 19.08
N TYR A 106 -8.19 -1.31 19.59
CA TYR A 106 -7.25 -2.07 18.78
C TYR A 106 -7.07 -3.48 19.34
N ARG A 107 -7.01 -4.47 18.46
CA ARG A 107 -6.61 -5.83 18.80
C ARG A 107 -5.12 -6.00 18.53
N LEU A 108 -4.40 -6.56 19.49
CA LEU A 108 -3.01 -6.97 19.29
C LEU A 108 -3.00 -8.31 18.56
N GLU A 109 -2.39 -8.36 17.38
CA GLU A 109 -2.30 -9.58 16.59
C GLU A 109 -1.12 -10.47 17.01
N ALA A 110 -1.11 -11.71 16.50
CA ALA A 110 -0.05 -12.68 16.80
C ALA A 110 1.33 -12.23 16.29
N ASP A 111 1.37 -11.48 15.18
CA ASP A 111 2.59 -10.93 14.58
C ASP A 111 3.03 -9.60 15.21
N GLN A 112 2.38 -9.18 16.30
CA GLN A 112 2.60 -7.91 17.03
C GLN A 112 2.11 -6.64 16.32
N SER A 113 1.39 -6.76 15.20
CA SER A 113 0.68 -5.62 14.61
C SER A 113 -0.59 -5.28 15.39
N TRP A 114 -1.13 -4.08 15.15
CA TRP A 114 -2.37 -3.62 15.75
C TRP A 114 -3.47 -3.42 14.70
N THR A 115 -4.54 -4.18 14.83
CA THR A 115 -5.74 -4.04 13.99
C THR A 115 -6.75 -3.13 14.70
N PRO A 116 -7.18 -2.01 14.10
CA PRO A 116 -8.30 -1.23 14.61
C PRO A 116 -9.55 -2.11 14.77
N ALA A 117 -10.31 -1.91 15.85
CA ALA A 117 -11.47 -2.76 16.13
C ALA A 117 -12.52 -2.74 15.02
N ASP A 118 -12.68 -1.59 14.36
CA ASP A 118 -13.59 -1.41 13.23
C ASP A 118 -13.20 -2.25 12.00
N ASP A 119 -11.91 -2.63 11.89
CA ASP A 119 -11.37 -3.44 10.80
C ASP A 119 -11.39 -4.95 11.12
N ILE A 120 -11.68 -5.36 12.37
CA ILE A 120 -11.65 -6.78 12.79
C ILE A 120 -12.72 -7.61 12.07
N ASP A 121 -13.90 -7.02 11.89
CA ASP A 121 -15.05 -7.65 11.21
C ASP A 121 -15.14 -7.26 9.73
N GLY A 122 -14.23 -6.40 9.26
CA GLY A 122 -14.07 -6.13 7.85
C GLY A 122 -13.63 -7.41 7.15
N GLU A 123 -14.58 -8.12 6.55
CA GLU A 123 -14.41 -9.36 5.77
C GLU A 123 -13.01 -9.35 5.17
N ALA A 124 -12.09 -10.13 5.75
CA ALA A 124 -10.79 -10.36 5.15
C ALA A 124 -11.11 -10.78 3.72
N ARG A 125 -10.90 -9.87 2.76
CA ARG A 125 -11.36 -10.05 1.38
C ARG A 125 -10.91 -11.44 1.02
N ARG A 126 -11.87 -12.34 0.80
CA ARG A 126 -11.49 -13.72 0.60
C ARG A 126 -10.58 -13.73 -0.62
N PRO A 127 -9.59 -14.62 -0.72
CA PRO A 127 -8.72 -14.65 -1.87
C PRO A 127 -9.51 -14.62 -3.20
N GLU A 128 -10.68 -15.25 -3.24
CA GLU A 128 -11.63 -15.18 -4.35
C GLU A 128 -12.20 -13.78 -4.65
N ASP A 129 -12.41 -12.92 -3.66
CA ASP A 129 -12.89 -11.55 -3.83
C ASP A 129 -11.80 -10.63 -4.38
N VAL A 130 -10.56 -10.85 -3.96
CA VAL A 130 -9.40 -10.14 -4.50
C VAL A 130 -9.17 -10.54 -5.97
N VAL A 131 -9.21 -11.84 -6.26
CA VAL A 131 -9.05 -12.36 -7.63
C VAL A 131 -10.18 -11.86 -8.52
N ARG A 132 -11.43 -11.87 -8.06
CA ARG A 132 -12.56 -11.33 -8.82
C ARG A 132 -12.39 -9.85 -9.13
N ALA A 133 -12.01 -9.03 -8.15
CA ALA A 133 -11.77 -7.60 -8.36
C ALA A 133 -10.61 -7.29 -9.31
N LEU A 134 -9.60 -8.17 -9.40
CA LEU A 134 -8.50 -8.04 -10.37
C LEU A 134 -8.88 -8.46 -11.79
N LEU A 135 -9.88 -9.32 -11.94
CA LEU A 135 -10.33 -9.87 -13.23
C LEU A 135 -11.50 -9.10 -13.85
N GLU A 136 -12.21 -8.29 -13.06
CA GLU A 136 -13.32 -7.47 -13.56
C GLU A 136 -12.79 -6.18 -14.22
N PRO A 137 -13.24 -5.85 -15.45
CA PRO A 137 -12.88 -4.58 -16.08
C PRO A 137 -13.49 -3.41 -15.27
N PRO A 138 -12.81 -2.25 -15.20
CA PRO A 138 -13.36 -1.09 -14.51
C PRO A 138 -14.70 -0.68 -15.15
N PRO A 139 -15.67 -0.17 -14.37
CA PRO A 139 -16.95 0.26 -14.91
C PRO A 139 -16.72 1.35 -15.97
N GLU A 140 -17.27 1.12 -17.17
CA GLU A 140 -17.24 2.08 -18.26
C GLU A 140 -18.04 3.32 -17.84
N GLY A 141 -17.36 4.46 -17.78
CA GLY A 141 -17.95 5.79 -17.59
C GLY A 141 -18.16 6.50 -18.92
#